data_AF-A0AAN1CT53-F1
#
_entry.id   AF-A0AAN1CT53-F1
#
_cell.length_a   1.000
_cell.length_b   1.000
_cell.length_c   1.000
_cell.angle_alpha   90.00
_cell.angle_beta   90.00
_cell.angle_gamma   90.00
#
_symmetry.space_group_name_H-M   'P 1'
#
loop_
_entity.id
_entity.type
_entity.pdbx_description
1 polymer ?
#
loop_
_entity_poly.entity_id
_entity_poly.type
_entity_poly.pdbx_seq_one_letter_code
_entity_poly.pdbx_strand_id
1 'polypeptide(L)'
;MSQIDQTHTLPLKPLHLPLEPSFWPLPWGYWSLFALIAIALILSLVIQRKLRNKKRAKKAALHILKQGSNCLTVSEAQELVRQAALSYFPRNDIAKLTGEKWLSFLDSQLATPRFSQNKEQWQSILYSSGVKDHAINASLIEDCGYWIEHALPPKRKYKDWNAS
;
A
#
# COMPACT_ATOMS: atom_id res chain seq x y z
N MET A 1 98.61 2.47 41.59
CA MET A 1 98.04 2.88 40.29
C MET A 1 97.54 1.60 39.63
N SER A 2 96.26 1.41 39.35
CA SER A 2 95.37 2.29 38.60
C SER A 2 93.93 2.26 39.14
N GLN A 3 93.35 3.44 39.14
CA GLN A 3 92.00 3.80 39.53
C GLN A 3 91.12 3.88 38.26
N ILE A 4 89.80 3.63 38.40
CA ILE A 4 88.64 4.06 37.56
C ILE A 4 88.68 3.58 36.07
N ASP A 5 87.68 2.90 35.49
CA ASP A 5 86.26 3.26 35.41
C ASP A 5 85.37 2.01 35.30
N GLN A 6 84.47 1.83 36.27
CA GLN A 6 83.25 1.05 36.04
C GLN A 6 82.27 2.02 35.37
N THR A 7 82.24 2.08 34.03
CA THR A 7 81.16 2.75 33.31
C THR A 7 79.89 1.91 33.46
N HIS A 8 79.24 2.04 34.61
CA HIS A 8 77.87 1.57 34.78
C HIS A 8 76.97 2.47 33.94
N THR A 9 76.87 2.18 32.65
CA THR A 9 75.88 2.78 31.78
C THR A 9 74.53 2.26 32.24
N LEU A 10 73.77 3.11 32.96
CA LEU A 10 72.37 2.81 33.27
C LEU A 10 71.68 2.41 31.97
N PRO A 11 71.06 1.22 31.87
CA PRO A 11 70.32 0.84 30.69
C PRO A 11 69.08 1.74 30.64
N LEU A 12 69.18 2.85 29.90
CA LEU A 12 68.06 3.74 29.64
C LEU A 12 67.03 2.96 28.81
N LYS A 13 65.94 2.56 29.48
CA LYS A 13 64.80 1.90 28.84
C LYS A 13 64.21 2.88 27.82
N PRO A 14 64.01 2.49 26.56
CA PRO A 14 63.44 3.38 25.56
C PRO A 14 62.06 3.87 26.03
N LEU A 15 61.86 5.19 25.98
CA LEU A 15 60.57 5.83 26.23
C LEU A 15 59.54 5.28 25.24
N HIS A 16 58.64 4.42 25.72
CA HIS A 16 57.45 4.06 24.98
C HIS A 16 56.55 5.30 24.93
N LEU A 17 56.51 5.99 23.79
CA LEU A 17 55.42 6.91 23.52
C LEU A 17 54.12 6.07 23.50
N PRO A 18 53.04 6.51 24.17
CA PRO A 18 51.77 5.83 24.02
C PRO A 18 51.41 5.90 22.54
N LEU A 19 51.24 4.73 21.94
CA LEU A 19 50.70 4.58 20.59
C LEU A 19 49.51 5.52 20.48
N GLU A 20 49.51 6.40 19.47
CA GLU A 20 48.41 7.36 19.26
C GLU A 20 47.08 6.64 19.43
N PRO A 21 46.08 7.24 20.10
CA PRO A 21 44.79 6.59 20.27
C PRO A 21 44.26 6.26 18.88
N SER A 22 44.38 4.99 18.50
CA SER A 22 43.83 4.50 17.25
C SER A 22 42.34 4.84 17.32
N PHE A 23 41.88 5.72 16.42
CA PHE A 23 40.52 6.24 16.35
C PHE A 23 39.48 5.16 15.97
N TRP A 24 39.70 3.92 16.39
CA TRP A 24 38.84 2.78 16.17
C TRP A 24 38.67 2.05 17.51
N PRO A 25 37.46 1.61 17.88
CA PRO A 25 36.44 1.15 16.97
C PRO A 25 35.21 2.05 17.01
N LEU A 26 34.62 2.36 15.85
CA LEU A 26 33.21 2.73 15.84
C LEU A 26 32.47 1.66 16.66
N PRO A 27 31.89 2.00 17.83
CA PRO A 27 31.29 0.99 18.68
C PRO A 27 30.15 0.32 17.89
N TRP A 28 30.00 -0.99 18.07
CA TRP A 28 29.06 -1.82 17.31
C TRP A 28 27.60 -1.31 17.36
N GLY A 29 27.28 -0.41 18.30
CA GLY A 29 26.01 0.30 18.39
C GLY A 29 25.67 1.19 17.19
N TYR A 30 26.65 1.77 16.48
CA TYR A 30 26.36 2.55 15.27
C TYR A 30 25.85 1.69 14.12
N TRP A 31 26.29 0.43 14.04
CA TRP A 31 25.77 -0.51 13.05
C TRP A 31 24.29 -0.84 13.31
N SER A 32 23.87 -0.89 14.58
CA SER A 32 22.46 -1.04 14.92
C SER A 32 21.63 0.17 14.44
N LEU A 33 22.16 1.38 14.60
CA LEU A 33 21.51 2.60 14.10
C LEU A 33 21.41 2.61 12.57
N PHE A 34 22.50 2.27 11.87
CA PHE A 34 22.50 2.14 10.41
C PHE A 34 21.56 1.05 9.91
N ALA A 35 21.51 -0.10 10.58
CA ALA A 35 20.59 -1.19 10.26
C ALA A 35 19.13 -0.74 10.44
N LEU A 36 18.82 -0.03 11.53
CA LEU A 36 17.48 0.50 11.79
C LEU A 36 17.06 1.52 10.73
N ILE A 37 17.96 2.42 10.34
CA ILE A 37 17.74 3.39 9.27
C ILE A 37 17.50 2.68 7.93
N ALA A 38 18.33 1.67 7.60
CA ALA A 38 18.18 0.89 6.38
C ALA A 38 16.83 0.15 6.34
N ILE A 39 16.42 -0.47 7.45
CA ILE A 39 15.12 -1.14 7.58
C ILE A 39 13.98 -0.13 7.40
N ALA A 40 14.06 1.03 8.04
CA ALA A 40 13.05 2.09 7.91
C ALA A 40 12.94 2.60 6.46
N LEU A 41 14.06 2.77 5.77
CA LEU A 41 14.11 3.13 4.35
C LEU A 41 13.45 2.06 3.47
N ILE A 42 13.79 0.79 3.67
CA ILE A 42 13.21 -0.32 2.91
C ILE A 42 11.69 -0.39 3.15
N LEU A 43 11.25 -0.33 4.41
CA LEU A 43 9.83 -0.29 4.76
C LEU A 43 9.11 0.88 4.10
N SER A 44 9.68 2.09 4.19
CA SER A 44 9.14 3.28 3.55
C SER A 44 9.00 3.11 2.03
N LEU A 45 10.04 2.60 1.36
CA LEU A 45 10.03 2.35 -0.08
C LEU A 45 8.97 1.31 -0.49
N VAL A 46 8.83 0.23 0.27
CA VAL A 46 7.83 -0.81 0.02
C VAL A 46 6.43 -0.26 0.20
N ILE A 47 6.18 0.47 1.29
CA ILE A 47 4.90 1.11 1.58
C ILE A 47 4.57 2.13 0.50
N GLN A 48 5.52 2.98 0.12
CA GLN A 48 5.33 3.97 -0.94
C GLN A 48 5.06 3.34 -2.30
N ARG A 49 5.77 2.27 -2.68
CA ARG A 49 5.48 1.53 -3.92
C ARG A 49 4.06 0.95 -3.90
N LYS A 50 3.66 0.34 -2.78
CA LYS A 50 2.31 -0.22 -2.63
C LYS A 50 1.24 0.88 -2.70
N LEU A 51 1.47 2.02 -2.06
CA LEU A 51 0.56 3.19 -2.11
C LEU A 51 0.50 3.81 -3.50
N ARG A 52 1.63 3.93 -4.21
CA ARG A 52 1.68 4.45 -5.59
C ARG A 52 0.93 3.54 -6.56
N ASN A 53 1.11 2.23 -6.45
CA ASN A 53 0.40 1.26 -7.29
C ASN A 53 -1.12 1.32 -7.04
N LYS A 54 -1.54 1.42 -5.77
CA LYS A 54 -2.95 1.62 -5.40
C LYS A 54 -3.53 2.90 -5.98
N LYS A 55 -2.81 4.03 -5.86
CA LYS A 55 -3.24 5.32 -6.43
C LYS A 55 -3.34 5.27 -7.97
N ARG A 56 -2.42 4.56 -8.63
CA ARG A 56 -2.46 4.35 -10.09
C ARG A 56 -3.68 3.52 -10.52
N ALA A 57 -4.01 2.45 -9.81
CA ALA A 57 -5.19 1.64 -10.10
C ALA A 57 -6.49 2.45 -10.01
N LYS A 58 -6.67 3.27 -8.95
CA LYS A 58 -7.81 4.21 -8.84
C LYS A 58 -7.87 5.18 -10.02
N LYS A 59 -6.74 5.83 -10.33
CA LYS A 59 -6.68 6.81 -11.42
C LYS A 59 -6.97 6.17 -12.78
N ALA A 60 -6.43 4.98 -13.05
CA ALA A 60 -6.68 4.25 -14.29
C ALA A 60 -8.16 3.89 -14.44
N ALA A 61 -8.79 3.35 -13.39
CA ALA A 61 -10.20 2.98 -13.43
C ALA A 61 -11.11 4.22 -13.66
N LEU A 62 -10.85 5.34 -12.97
CA LEU A 62 -11.59 6.58 -13.19
C LEU A 62 -11.36 7.15 -14.60
N HIS A 63 -10.16 7.03 -15.14
CA HIS A 63 -9.85 7.50 -16.49
C HIS A 63 -10.61 6.70 -17.54
N ILE A 64 -10.65 5.38 -17.40
CA ILE A 64 -11.40 4.50 -18.31
C ILE A 64 -12.91 4.78 -18.22
N LEU A 65 -13.46 4.96 -17.01
CA LEU A 65 -14.87 5.33 -16.82
C LEU A 65 -15.20 6.69 -17.48
N LYS A 66 -14.34 7.70 -17.33
CA LYS A 66 -14.56 9.03 -17.92
C LYS A 66 -14.41 9.07 -19.43
N GLN A 67 -13.47 8.31 -19.99
CA GLN A 67 -13.27 8.25 -21.45
C GLN A 67 -14.29 7.36 -22.15
N GLY A 68 -14.72 6.30 -21.47
CA GLY A 68 -15.60 5.29 -22.03
C GLY A 68 -17.09 5.60 -21.86
N SER A 69 -17.51 6.62 -21.12
CA SER A 69 -18.91 6.80 -20.66
C SER A 69 -20.01 6.63 -21.72
N ASN A 70 -19.72 6.89 -23.00
CA ASN A 70 -20.66 6.70 -24.11
C ASN A 70 -20.69 5.29 -24.73
N CYS A 71 -19.62 4.50 -24.59
CA CYS A 71 -19.51 3.14 -25.15
C CYS A 71 -19.29 2.04 -24.10
N LEU A 72 -19.08 2.42 -22.83
CA LEU A 72 -18.75 1.49 -21.77
C LEU A 72 -19.99 0.71 -21.37
N THR A 73 -19.86 -0.61 -21.23
CA THR A 73 -20.95 -1.45 -20.74
C THR A 73 -20.98 -1.42 -19.21
N VAL A 74 -22.15 -1.59 -18.60
CA VAL A 74 -22.31 -1.70 -17.14
C VAL A 74 -21.43 -2.83 -16.55
N SER A 75 -21.27 -3.94 -17.28
CA SER A 75 -20.38 -5.05 -16.91
C SER A 75 -18.90 -4.61 -16.85
N GLU A 76 -18.43 -3.82 -17.81
CA GLU A 76 -17.07 -3.28 -17.80
C GLU A 76 -16.86 -2.32 -16.63
N ALA A 77 -17.85 -1.46 -16.35
CA ALA A 77 -17.82 -0.58 -15.17
C ALA A 77 -17.70 -1.39 -13.87
N GLN A 78 -18.47 -2.48 -13.72
CA GLN A 78 -18.38 -3.36 -12.57
C GLN A 78 -17.02 -4.04 -12.46
N GLU A 79 -16.45 -4.53 -13.55
CA GLU A 79 -15.12 -5.14 -13.54
C GLU A 79 -14.04 -4.11 -13.16
N LEU A 80 -14.16 -2.85 -13.60
CA LEU A 80 -13.26 -1.78 -13.14
C LEU A 80 -13.38 -1.52 -11.64
N VAL A 81 -14.60 -1.48 -11.11
CA VAL A 81 -14.83 -1.37 -9.64
C VAL A 81 -14.21 -2.56 -8.92
N ARG A 82 -14.37 -3.78 -9.46
CA ARG A 82 -13.82 -5.01 -8.89
C ARG A 82 -12.30 -5.00 -8.88
N GLN A 83 -11.67 -4.63 -9.99
CA GLN A 83 -10.22 -4.47 -10.09
C GLN A 83 -9.71 -3.39 -9.13
N ALA A 84 -10.42 -2.26 -9.03
CA ALA A 84 -10.11 -1.21 -8.08
C ALA A 84 -10.20 -1.74 -6.64
N ALA A 85 -11.27 -2.42 -6.27
CA ALA A 85 -11.43 -3.02 -4.94
C ALA A 85 -10.30 -4.02 -4.63
N LEU A 86 -10.01 -4.96 -5.53
CA LEU A 86 -8.93 -5.95 -5.37
C LEU A 86 -7.55 -5.33 -5.22
N SER A 87 -7.33 -4.13 -5.74
CA SER A 87 -6.06 -3.40 -5.56
C SER A 87 -5.91 -2.81 -4.15
N TYR A 88 -7.02 -2.47 -3.48
CA TYR A 88 -7.00 -1.83 -2.16
C TYR A 88 -7.18 -2.80 -1.00
N PHE A 89 -7.96 -3.85 -1.20
CA PHE A 89 -8.41 -4.82 -0.20
C PHE A 89 -7.84 -6.23 -0.46
N PRO A 90 -7.81 -7.14 0.53
CA PRO A 90 -7.29 -8.49 0.36
C PRO A 90 -8.14 -9.31 -0.62
N ARG A 91 -7.48 -9.91 -1.63
CA ARG A 91 -8.13 -10.73 -2.66
C ARG A 91 -8.91 -11.91 -2.08
N ASN A 92 -8.45 -12.50 -0.97
CA ASN A 92 -9.06 -13.70 -0.40
C ASN A 92 -10.51 -13.50 0.07
N ASP A 93 -10.83 -12.30 0.53
CA ASP A 93 -12.14 -12.00 1.09
C ASP A 93 -13.10 -11.52 0.00
N ILE A 94 -12.61 -10.68 -0.91
CA ILE A 94 -13.44 -10.06 -1.95
C ILE A 94 -13.62 -10.94 -3.17
N ALA A 95 -12.63 -11.76 -3.55
CA ALA A 95 -12.76 -12.60 -4.75
C ALA A 95 -13.89 -13.63 -4.64
N LYS A 96 -14.31 -13.97 -3.41
CA LYS A 96 -15.43 -14.87 -3.13
C LYS A 96 -16.79 -14.16 -3.16
N LEU A 97 -16.81 -12.83 -3.20
CA LEU A 97 -18.02 -12.03 -3.23
C LEU A 97 -18.59 -11.97 -4.65
N THR A 98 -19.85 -12.40 -4.78
CA THR A 98 -20.63 -12.37 -6.02
C THR A 98 -22.07 -11.93 -5.75
N GLY A 99 -22.73 -11.40 -6.77
CA GLY A 99 -24.14 -10.98 -6.72
C GLY A 99 -24.45 -10.00 -5.59
N GLU A 100 -25.43 -10.34 -4.76
CA GLU A 100 -25.91 -9.47 -3.67
C GLU A 100 -24.87 -9.20 -2.58
N LYS A 101 -24.02 -10.17 -2.28
CA LYS A 101 -22.97 -10.01 -1.26
C LYS A 101 -21.92 -9.00 -1.73
N TRP A 102 -21.65 -8.98 -3.04
CA TRP A 102 -20.79 -7.96 -3.65
C TRP A 102 -21.40 -6.55 -3.56
N LEU A 103 -22.66 -6.39 -3.92
CA LEU A 103 -23.35 -5.09 -3.80
C LEU A 103 -23.41 -4.58 -2.35
N SER A 104 -23.67 -5.48 -1.40
CA SER A 104 -23.69 -5.16 0.03
C SER A 104 -22.32 -4.75 0.55
N PHE A 105 -21.25 -5.38 0.04
CA PHE A 105 -19.88 -4.97 0.32
C PHE A 105 -19.59 -3.57 -0.24
N LEU A 106 -20.01 -3.25 -1.46
CA LEU A 106 -19.81 -1.91 -2.03
C LEU A 106 -20.47 -0.83 -1.16
N ASP A 107 -21.71 -1.06 -0.72
CA ASP A 107 -22.41 -0.15 0.19
C ASP A 107 -21.73 -0.02 1.56
N SER A 108 -21.12 -1.09 2.08
CA SER A 108 -20.39 -1.03 3.34
C SER A 108 -19.19 -0.06 3.31
N GLN A 109 -18.66 0.22 2.12
CA GLN A 109 -17.55 1.15 1.90
C GLN A 109 -18.00 2.58 1.60
N LEU A 110 -19.31 2.81 1.42
CA LEU A 110 -19.91 4.12 1.24
C LEU A 110 -20.57 4.61 2.54
N ALA A 111 -20.72 5.93 2.66
CA ALA A 111 -21.49 6.52 3.75
C ALA A 111 -23.01 6.37 3.52
N THR A 112 -23.42 6.38 2.25
CA THR A 112 -24.81 6.26 1.81
C THR A 112 -24.93 5.03 0.91
N PRO A 113 -25.80 4.06 1.23
CA PRO A 113 -26.01 2.90 0.37
C PRO A 113 -26.66 3.34 -0.95
N ARG A 114 -26.05 3.02 -2.08
CA ARG A 114 -26.58 3.28 -3.44
C ARG A 114 -26.86 1.98 -4.18
N PHE A 115 -26.02 0.96 -3.97
CA PHE A 115 -26.12 -0.31 -4.67
C PHE A 115 -27.27 -1.18 -4.15
N SER A 116 -27.55 -1.14 -2.84
CA SER A 116 -28.68 -1.85 -2.23
C SER A 116 -30.02 -1.26 -2.60
N GLN A 117 -30.10 0.06 -2.79
CA GLN A 117 -31.32 0.74 -3.21
C GLN A 117 -31.71 0.36 -4.64
N ASN A 118 -30.72 0.26 -5.54
CA ASN A 118 -30.93 -0.11 -6.95
C ASN A 118 -30.71 -1.62 -7.22
N LYS A 119 -30.86 -2.49 -6.20
CA LYS A 119 -30.59 -3.94 -6.31
C LYS A 119 -31.32 -4.60 -7.48
N GLU A 120 -32.59 -4.28 -7.67
CA GLU A 120 -33.42 -4.86 -8.73
C GLU A 120 -32.90 -4.49 -10.13
N GLN A 121 -32.43 -3.25 -10.30
CA GLN A 121 -31.82 -2.78 -11.54
C GLN A 121 -30.48 -3.45 -11.78
N TRP A 122 -29.64 -3.60 -10.75
CA TRP A 122 -28.38 -4.32 -10.86
C TRP A 122 -28.60 -5.81 -11.21
N GLN A 123 -29.56 -6.46 -10.56
CA GLN A 123 -29.91 -7.85 -10.84
C GLN A 123 -30.44 -8.01 -12.26
N SER A 124 -31.35 -7.14 -12.70
CA SER A 124 -31.89 -7.24 -14.05
C SER A 124 -30.82 -7.07 -15.12
N ILE A 125 -29.84 -6.17 -14.96
CA ILE A 125 -28.76 -5.97 -15.94
C ILE A 125 -27.70 -7.08 -15.89
N LEU A 126 -27.44 -7.65 -14.72
CA LEU A 126 -26.45 -8.72 -14.56
C LEU A 126 -26.98 -10.09 -15.02
N TYR A 127 -28.27 -10.35 -14.86
CA TYR A 127 -28.88 -11.65 -15.14
C TYR A 127 -29.73 -11.67 -16.41
N SER A 128 -30.36 -10.56 -16.79
CA SER A 128 -30.98 -10.42 -18.11
C SER A 128 -29.96 -9.76 -19.04
N SER A 129 -29.70 -10.41 -20.16
CA SER A 129 -28.68 -10.00 -21.13
C SER A 129 -28.95 -8.57 -21.64
N GLY A 130 -28.34 -7.57 -20.98
CA GLY A 130 -28.28 -6.17 -21.38
C GLY A 130 -29.64 -5.52 -21.68
N VAL A 131 -30.29 -4.94 -20.67
CA VAL A 131 -31.39 -4.00 -20.90
C VAL A 131 -30.87 -2.88 -21.81
N LYS A 132 -31.50 -2.69 -22.99
CA LYS A 132 -31.16 -1.67 -23.99
C LYS A 132 -31.57 -0.24 -23.57
N ASP A 133 -31.72 -0.01 -22.28
CA ASP A 133 -32.03 1.31 -21.75
C ASP A 133 -30.72 2.03 -21.41
N HIS A 134 -30.31 2.92 -22.31
CA HIS A 134 -29.10 3.72 -22.13
C HIS A 134 -29.16 4.62 -20.89
N ALA A 135 -30.33 5.07 -20.44
CA ALA A 135 -30.46 5.94 -19.27
C ALA A 135 -30.19 5.17 -17.97
N ILE A 136 -30.73 3.95 -17.86
CA ILE A 136 -30.46 3.06 -16.71
C ILE A 136 -28.98 2.66 -16.70
N ASN A 137 -28.42 2.30 -17.86
CA ASN A 137 -27.00 1.96 -17.97
C ASN A 137 -26.08 3.11 -17.54
N ALA A 138 -26.39 4.34 -17.95
CA ALA A 138 -25.61 5.52 -17.58
C ALA A 138 -25.62 5.77 -16.07
N SER A 139 -26.79 5.68 -15.42
CA SER A 139 -26.88 5.89 -13.96
C SER A 139 -26.12 4.82 -13.14
N LEU A 140 -26.12 3.56 -13.59
CA LEU A 140 -25.35 2.48 -12.96
C LEU A 140 -23.84 2.65 -13.14
N ILE A 141 -23.40 3.13 -14.31
CA ILE A 141 -21.99 3.47 -14.56
C ILE A 141 -21.55 4.65 -13.69
N GLU A 142 -22.44 5.64 -13.50
CA GLU A 142 -22.20 6.77 -12.60
C GLU A 142 -22.03 6.32 -11.14
N ASP A 143 -22.89 5.42 -10.66
CA ASP A 143 -22.77 4.83 -9.31
C ASP A 143 -21.42 4.11 -9.11
N CYS A 144 -20.95 3.38 -10.14
CA CYS A 144 -19.60 2.77 -10.15
C CYS A 144 -18.50 3.82 -10.03
N GLY A 145 -18.57 4.90 -10.81
CA GLY A 145 -17.61 6.01 -10.74
C GLY A 145 -17.60 6.69 -9.38
N TYR A 146 -18.78 6.96 -8.83
CA TYR A 146 -18.97 7.54 -7.51
C TYR A 146 -18.31 6.67 -6.43
N TRP A 147 -18.49 5.36 -6.50
CA TRP A 147 -17.87 4.41 -5.57
C TRP A 147 -16.34 4.45 -5.65
N ILE A 148 -15.74 4.38 -6.84
CA ILE A 148 -14.28 4.42 -6.98
C ILE A 148 -13.72 5.74 -6.44
N GLU A 149 -14.45 6.83 -6.60
CA GLU A 149 -14.04 8.14 -6.10
C GLU A 149 -14.12 8.25 -4.57
N HIS A 150 -15.23 7.79 -3.96
CA HIS A 150 -15.53 8.02 -2.55
C HIS A 150 -15.14 6.87 -1.61
N ALA A 151 -15.16 5.62 -2.08
CA ALA A 151 -14.80 4.45 -1.27
C ALA A 151 -13.28 4.26 -1.15
N LEU A 152 -12.50 4.79 -2.11
CA LEU A 152 -11.04 4.64 -2.17
C LEU A 152 -10.35 6.00 -1.97
N PRO A 153 -9.30 6.14 -1.14
CA PRO A 153 -8.68 5.11 -0.30
C PRO A 153 -9.54 4.83 0.94
N PRO A 154 -9.61 3.55 1.39
CA PRO A 154 -10.39 3.19 2.57
C PRO A 154 -9.83 3.93 3.80
N LYS A 155 -10.58 4.92 4.30
CA LYS A 155 -10.20 5.72 5.48
C LYS A 155 -10.43 4.96 6.78
N ARG A 156 -11.33 3.99 6.79
CA ARG A 156 -11.59 3.10 7.93
C ARG A 156 -10.81 1.80 7.73
N LYS A 157 -10.16 1.30 8.80
CA LYS A 157 -9.73 -0.11 8.86
C LYS A 157 -10.90 -0.94 8.35
N TYR A 158 -10.63 -1.78 7.36
CA TYR A 158 -11.53 -2.80 6.82
C TYR A 158 -12.48 -3.24 7.93
N LYS A 159 -13.71 -2.71 7.90
CA LYS A 159 -14.73 -3.06 8.88
C LYS A 159 -15.02 -4.52 8.60
N ASP A 160 -14.79 -5.39 9.58
CA ASP A 160 -14.98 -6.84 9.47
C ASP A 160 -16.42 -7.12 9.04
N TRP A 161 -16.67 -7.14 7.73
CA TRP A 161 -17.99 -7.29 7.14
C TRP A 161 -18.52 -8.73 7.28
N ASN A 162 -17.64 -9.64 7.71
CA ASN A 162 -17.91 -11.04 8.01
C ASN A 162 -18.40 -11.29 9.45
N ALA A 163 -18.53 -10.26 10.28
CA ALA A 163 -18.84 -10.41 11.71
C ALA A 163 -20.34 -10.43 12.04
N SER A 164 -21.22 -10.70 11.07
CA SER A 164 -22.66 -10.86 11.28
C SER A 164 -23.09 -12.31 11.15
#